data_AF-A0A2P8AN09-F1
#
_entry.id   AF-A0A2P8AN09-F1
#
_cell.length_a   1.000
_cell.length_b   1.000
_cell.length_c   1.000
_cell.angle_alpha   90.00
_cell.angle_beta   90.00
_cell.angle_gamma   90.00
#
_symmetry.space_group_name_H-M   'P 1'
#
loop_
_entity.id
_entity.type
_entity.pdbx_description
1 polymer ?
#
loop_
_entity_poly.entity_id
_entity_poly.type
_entity_poly.pdbx_seq_one_letter_code
_entity_poly.pdbx_strand_id
1 'polypeptide(L)'
;MTTLATPLRSTGARVRRALGACALLTAMVAAALVGPPAASTRLAEPAQAAVYSSCTMTRCADARTARSGWSAKSFPTSRGWYSWSGGLCNFAGGRFYNYEGQLPTNATYYEYDVYPRACGAARDAYRIVVNKSTGATWFSPDHYANFYRL
;
A
#
# COMPACT_ATOMS: atom_id res chain seq x y z
N MET A 1 94.65 -38.65 27.95
CA MET A 1 95.84 -38.04 27.34
C MET A 1 95.36 -37.33 26.07
N THR A 2 95.13 -36.01 26.09
CA THR A 2 96.07 -34.87 25.96
C THR A 2 95.70 -34.20 24.61
N THR A 3 94.77 -33.24 24.61
CA THR A 3 95.02 -31.80 24.34
C THR A 3 95.72 -31.50 23.02
N LEU A 4 95.10 -30.64 22.19
CA LEU A 4 95.47 -29.23 21.95
C LEU A 4 94.54 -28.70 20.84
N ALA A 5 93.63 -27.78 21.15
CA ALA A 5 93.85 -26.32 21.19
C ALA A 5 94.06 -25.76 19.77
N THR A 6 93.28 -24.77 19.35
CA THR A 6 93.68 -23.35 19.50
C THR A 6 92.59 -22.44 18.94
N PRO A 7 92.47 -21.20 19.43
CA PRO A 7 91.20 -20.65 19.86
C PRO A 7 90.76 -19.36 19.17
N LEU A 8 89.55 -18.96 19.57
CA LEU A 8 89.05 -17.61 19.88
C LEU A 8 89.55 -16.40 19.08
N ARG A 9 88.55 -15.66 18.59
CA ARG A 9 88.11 -14.35 19.16
C ARG A 9 86.58 -14.30 18.99
N SER A 10 85.69 -14.13 19.97
CA SER A 10 85.63 -13.39 21.24
C SER A 10 86.12 -11.95 21.07
N THR A 11 85.29 -10.92 21.20
CA THR A 11 84.36 -10.59 22.29
C THR A 11 83.25 -9.69 21.73
N GLY A 12 81.98 -9.85 22.09
CA GLY A 12 81.45 -9.48 23.40
C GLY A 12 80.66 -8.17 23.22
N ALA A 13 79.35 -8.25 23.07
CA ALA A 13 78.37 -8.29 24.17
C ALA A 13 77.81 -6.89 24.44
N ARG A 14 76.51 -6.72 24.13
CA ARG A 14 75.50 -6.09 25.01
C ARG A 14 74.12 -6.31 24.36
N VAL A 15 73.41 -7.37 24.72
CA VAL A 15 72.53 -7.44 25.90
C VAL A 15 71.16 -6.83 25.58
N ARG A 16 70.14 -7.72 25.63
CA ARG A 16 68.73 -7.45 25.95
C ARG A 16 67.90 -6.69 24.91
N ARG A 17 67.17 -7.46 24.09
CA ARG A 17 65.70 -7.64 24.24
C ARG A 17 65.17 -8.35 22.98
N ALA A 18 65.28 -9.67 23.02
CA ALA A 18 64.25 -10.50 22.42
C ALA A 18 62.90 -10.12 23.06
N LEU A 19 61.81 -10.25 22.29
CA LEU A 19 60.45 -9.79 22.58
C LEU A 19 60.18 -8.34 22.15
N GLY A 20 59.84 -8.14 20.88
CA GLY A 20 59.35 -6.83 20.46
C GLY A 20 59.19 -6.58 18.97
N ALA A 21 58.94 -7.58 18.12
CA ALA A 21 58.56 -7.30 16.73
C ALA A 21 57.71 -8.39 16.08
N CYS A 22 57.05 -9.23 16.89
CA CYS A 22 56.13 -10.27 16.37
C CYS A 22 54.65 -9.83 16.45
N ALA A 23 54.35 -8.53 16.53
CA ALA A 23 53.00 -8.09 16.86
C ALA A 23 52.55 -6.81 16.11
N LEU A 24 52.82 -6.70 14.81
CA LEU A 24 52.24 -5.62 13.98
C LEU A 24 51.63 -6.12 12.66
N LEU A 25 51.29 -7.40 12.55
CA LEU A 25 50.59 -7.95 11.37
C LEU A 25 49.23 -8.61 11.68
N THR A 26 48.70 -8.46 12.90
CA THR A 26 47.40 -9.05 13.29
C THR A 26 46.51 -8.03 14.02
N ALA A 27 46.25 -6.88 13.41
CA ALA A 27 45.27 -5.92 13.94
C ALA A 27 44.37 -5.29 12.86
N MET A 28 44.18 -5.96 11.72
CA MET A 28 43.29 -5.52 10.63
C MET A 28 42.39 -6.68 10.15
N VAL A 29 41.77 -7.43 11.07
CA VAL A 29 40.76 -8.47 10.71
C VAL A 29 39.49 -8.42 11.57
N ALA A 30 39.45 -7.64 12.66
CA ALA A 30 38.34 -7.69 13.62
C ALA A 30 37.32 -6.53 13.53
N ALA A 31 37.12 -5.93 12.36
CA ALA A 31 36.17 -4.81 12.21
C ALA A 31 35.20 -4.91 11.01
N ALA A 32 35.08 -6.09 10.38
CA ALA A 32 34.33 -6.24 9.13
C ALA A 32 32.98 -7.00 9.24
N LEU A 33 32.49 -7.32 10.44
CA LEU A 33 31.33 -8.23 10.59
C LEU A 33 30.06 -7.61 11.18
N VAL A 34 30.04 -6.31 11.47
CA VAL A 34 28.79 -5.64 11.89
C VAL A 34 28.33 -4.71 10.77
N GLY A 35 27.81 -5.31 9.70
CA GLY A 35 26.99 -4.57 8.75
C GLY A 35 25.74 -4.01 9.47
N PRO A 36 25.29 -2.79 9.16
CA PRO A 36 24.07 -2.25 9.75
C PRO A 36 22.93 -3.25 9.52
N PRO A 37 22.00 -3.43 10.48
CA PRO A 37 20.86 -4.29 10.27
C PRO A 37 20.14 -3.78 9.02
N ALA A 38 20.04 -4.63 8.00
CA ALA A 38 19.22 -4.35 6.83
C ALA A 38 17.80 -4.15 7.38
N ALA A 39 17.37 -2.89 7.46
CA ALA A 39 15.99 -2.58 7.76
C ALA A 39 15.18 -3.19 6.61
N SER A 40 14.56 -4.34 6.86
CA SER A 40 13.60 -4.93 5.94
C SER A 40 12.53 -3.87 5.70
N THR A 41 12.59 -3.21 4.54
CA THR A 41 11.49 -2.40 4.05
C THR A 41 10.33 -3.38 3.83
N ARG A 42 9.49 -3.56 4.84
CA ARG A 42 8.20 -4.20 4.64
C ARG A 42 7.51 -3.35 3.58
N LEU A 43 7.33 -3.93 2.40
CA LEU A 43 6.40 -3.39 1.42
C LEU A 43 5.08 -3.19 2.16
N ALA A 44 4.52 -1.98 2.09
CA ALA A 44 3.19 -1.73 2.61
C ALA A 44 2.27 -2.78 2.01
N GLU A 45 1.49 -3.47 2.85
CA GLU A 45 0.41 -4.32 2.34
C GLU A 45 -0.45 -3.49 1.37
N PRO A 46 -0.91 -4.09 0.26
CA PRO A 46 -1.81 -3.38 -0.63
C PRO A 46 -2.98 -2.87 0.22
N ALA A 47 -3.30 -1.58 0.08
CA ALA A 47 -4.43 -0.97 0.77
C ALA A 47 -5.70 -1.71 0.33
N GLN A 48 -6.18 -2.62 1.17
CA GLN A 48 -7.44 -3.30 0.98
C GLN A 48 -8.54 -2.28 1.23
N ALA A 49 -9.53 -2.16 0.34
CA ALA A 49 -10.68 -1.32 0.68
C ALA A 49 -11.36 -1.88 1.91
N ALA A 50 -11.65 -1.00 2.86
CA ALA A 50 -12.50 -1.38 3.96
C ALA A 50 -13.96 -1.38 3.49
N VAL A 51 -14.64 -2.49 3.76
CA VAL A 51 -16.07 -2.63 3.54
C VAL A 51 -16.77 -2.61 4.88
N TYR A 52 -17.47 -1.51 5.12
CA TYR A 52 -18.20 -1.26 6.36
C TYR A 52 -19.66 -1.70 6.22
N SER A 53 -20.18 -2.35 7.25
CA SER A 53 -21.54 -2.89 7.29
C SER A 53 -22.63 -1.82 7.39
N SER A 54 -22.27 -0.57 7.68
CA SER A 54 -23.18 0.57 7.78
C SER A 54 -22.51 1.87 7.35
N CYS A 55 -23.33 2.84 6.97
CA CYS A 55 -22.91 4.18 6.55
C CYS A 55 -23.48 5.23 7.52
N THR A 56 -22.63 5.75 8.40
CA THR A 56 -23.01 6.71 9.46
C THR A 56 -22.45 8.11 9.26
N MET A 57 -21.55 8.32 8.29
CA MET A 57 -21.02 9.65 7.98
C MET A 57 -22.08 10.55 7.32
N THR A 58 -21.93 11.87 7.44
CA THR A 58 -22.89 12.87 6.92
C THR A 58 -23.21 12.67 5.43
N ARG A 59 -22.19 12.36 4.62
CA ARG A 59 -22.31 12.15 3.17
C ARG A 59 -23.14 10.91 2.78
N CYS A 60 -23.43 10.00 3.71
CA CYS A 60 -24.33 8.88 3.47
C CYS A 60 -25.76 9.34 3.18
N ALA A 61 -26.19 10.49 3.72
CA ALA A 61 -27.51 11.05 3.41
C ALA A 61 -27.61 11.44 1.93
N ASP A 62 -26.55 12.04 1.38
CA ASP A 62 -26.45 12.37 -0.05
C ASP A 62 -26.47 11.10 -0.92
N ALA A 63 -25.74 10.06 -0.50
CA ALA A 63 -25.72 8.78 -1.19
C ALA A 63 -27.09 8.06 -1.18
N ARG A 64 -27.85 8.13 -0.08
CA ARG A 64 -29.24 7.63 -0.02
C ARG A 64 -30.17 8.44 -0.92
N THR A 65 -29.99 9.75 -0.99
CA THR A 65 -30.74 10.63 -1.90
C THR A 65 -30.46 10.28 -3.36
N ALA A 66 -29.18 10.08 -3.71
CA ALA A 66 -28.77 9.61 -5.03
C ALA A 66 -29.38 8.23 -5.34
N ARG A 67 -29.33 7.28 -4.41
CA ARG A 67 -29.97 5.95 -4.56
C ARG A 67 -31.45 6.09 -4.91
N SER A 68 -32.19 6.90 -4.16
CA SER A 68 -33.62 7.14 -4.43
C SER A 68 -33.84 7.75 -5.81
N GLY A 69 -33.05 8.75 -6.20
CA GLY A 69 -33.15 9.35 -7.53
C GLY A 69 -32.81 8.39 -8.67
N TRP A 70 -31.78 7.55 -8.51
CA TRP A 70 -31.42 6.52 -9.48
C TRP A 70 -32.46 5.39 -9.54
N SER A 71 -33.06 5.05 -8.39
CA SER A 71 -34.18 4.11 -8.32
C SER A 71 -35.40 4.64 -9.08
N ALA A 72 -35.70 5.95 -8.99
CA ALA A 72 -36.77 6.58 -9.75
C ALA A 72 -36.53 6.56 -11.28
N LYS A 73 -35.27 6.34 -11.70
CA LYS A 73 -34.86 6.12 -13.09
C LYS A 73 -34.66 4.64 -13.43
N SER A 74 -35.09 3.74 -12.55
CA SER A 74 -34.99 2.28 -12.70
C SER A 74 -33.57 1.72 -12.74
N PHE A 75 -32.59 2.43 -12.16
CA PHE A 75 -31.17 2.05 -12.17
C PHE A 75 -30.70 1.64 -13.57
N PRO A 76 -30.56 2.61 -14.49
CA PRO A 76 -30.16 2.32 -15.86
C PRO A 76 -28.80 1.61 -15.89
N THR A 77 -28.63 0.69 -16.83
CA THR A 77 -27.42 -0.12 -16.97
C THR A 77 -26.48 0.38 -18.07
N SER A 78 -27.02 1.15 -19.02
CA SER A 78 -26.23 1.80 -20.05
C SER A 78 -25.48 2.99 -19.46
N ARG A 79 -24.21 3.11 -19.83
CA ARG A 79 -23.36 4.22 -19.41
C ARG A 79 -23.82 5.50 -20.08
N GLY A 80 -24.01 6.57 -19.32
CA GLY A 80 -24.41 7.86 -19.90
C GLY A 80 -24.94 8.89 -18.92
N TRP A 81 -25.23 10.06 -19.47
CA TRP A 81 -25.85 11.19 -18.77
C TRP A 81 -27.36 11.06 -18.71
N TYR A 82 -27.93 11.36 -17.55
CA TYR A 82 -29.37 11.36 -17.31
C TYR A 82 -29.80 12.72 -16.77
N SER A 83 -30.84 13.31 -17.34
CA SER A 83 -31.39 14.58 -16.87
C SER A 83 -31.82 14.48 -15.41
N TRP A 84 -31.51 15.52 -14.64
CA TRP A 84 -31.81 15.67 -13.23
C TRP A 84 -32.57 16.98 -12.98
N SER A 85 -33.05 17.18 -11.76
CA SER A 85 -33.71 18.44 -11.37
C SER A 85 -32.78 19.64 -11.51
N GLY A 86 -33.36 20.83 -11.71
CA GLY A 86 -32.60 22.08 -11.81
C GLY A 86 -31.76 22.23 -13.08
N GLY A 87 -32.07 21.47 -14.14
CA GLY A 87 -31.31 21.51 -15.40
C GLY A 87 -29.94 20.84 -15.32
N LEU A 88 -29.67 20.11 -14.23
CA LEU A 88 -28.44 19.33 -14.07
C LEU A 88 -28.59 17.95 -14.75
N CYS A 89 -27.48 17.24 -14.85
CA CYS A 89 -27.45 15.83 -15.19
C CYS A 89 -26.71 15.04 -14.11
N ASN A 90 -27.01 13.74 -14.03
CA ASN A 90 -26.25 12.80 -13.23
C ASN A 90 -25.78 11.64 -14.13
N PHE A 91 -24.74 10.90 -13.73
CA PHE A 91 -24.08 9.94 -14.61
C PHE A 91 -24.24 8.50 -14.12
N ALA A 92 -24.73 7.62 -15.00
CA ALA A 92 -24.69 6.17 -14.79
C ALA A 92 -23.35 5.65 -15.34
N GLY A 93 -22.52 5.09 -14.46
CA GLY A 93 -21.18 4.64 -14.80
C GLY A 93 -21.15 3.36 -15.63
N GLY A 94 -22.22 2.58 -15.57
CA GLY A 94 -22.33 1.26 -16.19
C GLY A 94 -21.95 0.17 -15.20
N ARG A 95 -21.47 -0.97 -15.73
CA ARG A 95 -21.16 -2.15 -14.92
C ARG A 95 -19.92 -1.90 -14.05
N PHE A 96 -20.06 -2.15 -12.75
CA PHE A 96 -18.94 -2.24 -11.81
C PHE A 96 -18.54 -3.71 -11.67
N TYR A 97 -17.28 -4.03 -11.94
CA TYR A 97 -16.83 -5.42 -12.04
C TYR A 97 -16.31 -6.00 -10.73
N ASN A 98 -16.07 -5.17 -9.71
CA ASN A 98 -15.54 -5.60 -8.41
C ASN A 98 -14.24 -6.43 -8.57
N TYR A 99 -13.29 -5.92 -9.37
CA TYR A 99 -12.04 -6.64 -9.69
C TYR A 99 -11.19 -6.90 -8.45
N GLU A 100 -11.25 -6.00 -7.48
CA GLU A 100 -10.57 -6.08 -6.20
C GLU A 100 -11.28 -7.05 -5.22
N GLY A 101 -12.47 -7.56 -5.58
CA GLY A 101 -13.20 -8.56 -4.78
C GLY A 101 -13.73 -8.04 -3.43
N GLN A 102 -13.92 -6.73 -3.30
CA GLN A 102 -14.27 -6.08 -2.03
C GLN A 102 -15.75 -6.29 -1.69
N LEU A 103 -16.64 -6.20 -2.69
CA LEU A 103 -18.07 -6.48 -2.53
C LEU A 103 -18.35 -7.99 -2.64
N PRO A 104 -19.51 -8.47 -2.13
CA PRO A 104 -19.90 -9.88 -2.27
C PRO A 104 -19.77 -10.42 -3.71
N THR A 105 -19.30 -11.66 -3.83
CA THR A 105 -19.15 -12.33 -5.13
C THR A 105 -20.50 -12.80 -5.68
N ASN A 106 -20.52 -13.29 -6.93
CA ASN A 106 -21.72 -13.81 -7.61
C ASN A 106 -22.86 -12.78 -7.73
N ALA A 107 -22.51 -11.51 -7.91
CA ALA A 107 -23.45 -10.42 -8.11
C ALA A 107 -23.08 -9.59 -9.34
N THR A 108 -24.08 -8.94 -9.94
CA THR A 108 -23.87 -7.95 -11.01
C THR A 108 -24.10 -6.56 -10.43
N TYR A 109 -23.05 -5.75 -10.43
CA TYR A 109 -23.07 -4.40 -9.89
C TYR A 109 -23.14 -3.35 -10.98
N TYR A 110 -23.83 -2.25 -10.68
CA TYR A 110 -23.80 -1.03 -11.48
C TYR A 110 -23.44 0.15 -10.60
N GLU A 111 -22.64 1.07 -11.15
CA GLU A 111 -22.19 2.26 -10.45
C GLU A 111 -22.90 3.52 -10.94
N TYR A 112 -23.14 4.45 -10.01
CA TYR A 112 -23.83 5.70 -10.28
C TYR A 112 -23.19 6.85 -9.50
N ASP A 113 -23.15 8.03 -10.12
CA ASP A 113 -22.66 9.24 -9.46
C ASP A 113 -23.63 9.72 -8.38
N VAL A 114 -23.07 10.24 -7.28
CA VAL A 114 -23.88 10.74 -6.16
C VAL A 114 -24.42 12.13 -6.43
N TYR A 115 -23.58 13.04 -6.93
CA TYR A 115 -23.95 14.45 -7.10
C TYR A 115 -24.25 14.79 -8.56
N PRO A 116 -25.46 15.30 -8.85
CA PRO A 116 -25.76 15.93 -10.14
C PRO A 116 -24.88 17.15 -10.38
N ARG A 117 -24.61 17.44 -11.66
CA ARG A 117 -23.72 18.51 -12.12
C ARG A 117 -24.14 19.00 -13.50
N ALA A 118 -23.44 20.02 -14.03
CA ALA A 118 -23.63 20.43 -15.41
C ALA A 118 -23.41 19.24 -16.36
N CYS A 119 -24.30 19.06 -17.34
CA CYS A 119 -24.23 17.94 -18.27
C CYS A 119 -22.89 17.96 -19.03
N GLY A 120 -22.18 16.83 -19.05
CA GLY A 120 -20.86 16.73 -19.67
C GLY A 120 -19.68 17.17 -18.78
N ALA A 121 -19.93 17.66 -17.56
CA ALA A 121 -18.86 18.03 -16.64
C ALA A 121 -18.06 16.80 -16.14
N ALA A 122 -16.83 17.04 -15.68
CA ALA A 122 -16.02 16.00 -15.05
C ALA A 122 -16.77 15.36 -13.86
N ARG A 123 -16.67 14.03 -13.75
CA ARG A 123 -17.22 13.24 -12.64
C ARG A 123 -16.33 13.42 -11.40
N ASP A 124 -16.90 13.27 -10.20
CA ASP A 124 -16.16 13.34 -8.93
C ASP A 124 -15.73 11.93 -8.49
N ALA A 125 -15.35 11.75 -7.22
CA ALA A 125 -14.99 10.45 -6.66
C ALA A 125 -16.17 9.67 -6.05
N TYR A 126 -17.33 10.30 -5.84
CA TYR A 126 -18.43 9.76 -5.04
C TYR A 126 -19.32 8.84 -5.87
N ARG A 127 -19.50 7.61 -5.40
CA ARG A 127 -20.28 6.58 -6.12
C ARG A 127 -21.23 5.87 -5.19
N ILE A 128 -22.41 5.53 -5.71
CA ILE A 128 -23.12 4.36 -5.21
C ILE A 128 -22.89 3.19 -6.15
N VAL A 129 -22.75 2.00 -5.58
CA VAL A 129 -22.64 0.73 -6.30
C VAL A 129 -23.79 -0.15 -5.86
N VAL A 130 -24.60 -0.59 -6.82
CA VAL A 130 -25.87 -1.27 -6.58
C VAL A 130 -25.78 -2.69 -7.13
N ASN A 131 -26.05 -3.68 -6.29
CA ASN A 131 -26.32 -5.04 -6.74
C ASN A 131 -27.69 -5.03 -7.46
N LYS A 132 -27.69 -5.31 -8.76
CA LYS A 132 -28.89 -5.16 -9.60
C LYS A 132 -30.03 -6.10 -9.20
N SER A 133 -29.74 -7.31 -8.74
CA SER A 133 -30.78 -8.30 -8.41
C SER A 133 -31.41 -8.06 -7.05
N THR A 134 -30.63 -7.59 -6.07
CA THR A 134 -31.10 -7.43 -4.68
C THR A 134 -31.41 -5.98 -4.29
N GLY A 135 -30.90 -5.00 -5.05
CA GLY A 135 -30.95 -3.60 -4.69
C GLY A 135 -30.04 -3.20 -3.52
N ALA A 136 -29.24 -4.14 -2.99
CA ALA A 136 -28.23 -3.83 -1.98
C ALA A 136 -27.28 -2.77 -2.55
N THR A 137 -27.04 -1.72 -1.78
CA THR A 137 -26.30 -0.54 -2.24
C THR A 137 -25.16 -0.23 -1.28
N TRP A 138 -23.99 0.09 -1.84
CA TRP A 138 -22.83 0.58 -1.11
C TRP A 138 -22.48 1.97 -1.60
N PHE A 139 -22.11 2.85 -0.69
CA PHE A 139 -21.53 4.16 -0.99
C PHE A 139 -20.01 4.08 -0.92
N SER A 140 -19.35 4.62 -1.92
CA SER A 140 -17.91 4.86 -1.91
C SER A 140 -17.65 6.37 -1.98
N PRO A 141 -17.04 6.97 -0.95
CA PRO A 141 -16.73 8.40 -0.94
C PRO A 141 -15.45 8.78 -1.70
N ASP A 142 -14.69 7.78 -2.15
CA ASP A 142 -13.26 7.90 -2.46
C ASP A 142 -12.88 7.03 -3.67
N HIS A 143 -13.77 6.95 -4.66
CA HIS A 143 -13.51 6.29 -5.93
C HIS A 143 -13.11 4.81 -5.76
N TYR A 144 -13.95 4.07 -5.04
CA TYR A 144 -13.86 2.63 -4.75
C TYR A 144 -12.76 2.23 -3.76
N ALA A 145 -12.09 3.18 -3.10
CA ALA A 145 -11.10 2.86 -2.07
C ALA A 145 -11.73 2.38 -0.76
N ASN A 146 -12.98 2.78 -0.45
CA ASN A 146 -13.76 2.27 0.67
C ASN A 146 -15.24 2.13 0.29
N PHE A 147 -15.94 1.20 0.95
CA PHE A 147 -17.37 0.95 0.73
C PHE A 147 -18.14 0.92 2.04
N TYR A 148 -19.27 1.62 2.08
CA TYR A 148 -20.16 1.67 3.23
C TYR A 148 -21.55 1.23 2.81
N ARG A 149 -22.09 0.17 3.43
CA ARG A 149 -23.43 -0.30 3.10
C ARG A 149 -24.49 0.74 3.52
N LEU A 150 -25.37 1.11 2.58
CA LEU A 150 -26.40 2.15 2.77
C LEU A 150 -27.66 1.66 3.47
#